data_AF-A0A920IA06-F1
#
_entry.id   AF-A0A920IA06-F1
#
_cell.length_a   1.000
_cell.length_b   1.000
_cell.length_c   1.000
_cell.angle_alpha   90.00
_cell.angle_beta   90.00
_cell.angle_gamma   90.00
#
_symmetry.space_group_name_H-M   'P 1'
#
loop_
_entity.id
_entity.type
_entity.pdbx_description
1 polymer ?
#
loop_
_entity_poly.entity_id
_entity_poly.type
_entity_poly.pdbx_seq_one_letter_code
_entity_poly.pdbx_strand_id
1 'polypeptide(L)'
;MKAAIQIGDSQEQVGLNDNETQAEMSRIAQNAIKVMPKLAQLRLVRAWGSLRVMSPDGLPIYQQSTSMPGAFIVTCHSGITLAAIHSATLSHWLTGQKNVPDLSQFSEKRFYG
;
A
#
# COMPACT_ATOMS: atom_id res chain seq x y z
N MET A 1 -26.45 -13.61 4.14
CA MET A 1 -25.18 -12.85 4.08
C MET A 1 -24.11 -13.62 4.83
N LYS A 2 -22.93 -13.84 4.23
CA LYS A 2 -21.76 -14.32 4.98
C LYS A 2 -21.00 -13.09 5.47
N ALA A 3 -20.96 -12.88 6.78
CA ALA A 3 -20.13 -11.84 7.37
C ALA A 3 -18.71 -12.37 7.53
N ALA A 4 -17.72 -11.54 7.21
CA ALA A 4 -16.31 -11.82 7.44
C ALA A 4 -15.67 -10.61 8.14
N ILE A 5 -14.74 -10.88 9.04
CA ILE A 5 -13.93 -9.87 9.71
C ILE A 5 -12.49 -10.08 9.25
N GLN A 6 -11.87 -9.03 8.73
CA GLN A 6 -10.46 -9.03 8.36
C GLN A 6 -9.64 -8.40 9.49
N ILE A 7 -8.56 -9.07 9.87
CA ILE A 7 -7.69 -8.65 10.97
C ILE A 7 -6.26 -8.76 10.46
N GLY A 8 -5.48 -7.72 10.70
CA GLY A 8 -4.08 -7.62 10.36
C GLY A 8 -3.46 -6.36 10.98
N ASP A 9 -2.21 -6.04 10.69
CA ASP A 9 -1.26 -6.83 9.89
C ASP A 9 0.02 -7.16 10.69
N SER A 10 0.95 -7.86 10.03
CA SER A 10 2.36 -7.88 10.39
C SER A 10 3.13 -7.00 9.39
N GLN A 11 4.26 -6.46 9.85
CA GLN A 11 5.23 -5.78 8.98
C GLN A 11 6.57 -6.45 9.17
N GLU A 12 7.05 -7.11 8.13
CA GLU A 12 8.21 -8.00 8.18
C GLU A 12 9.19 -7.68 7.06
N GLN A 13 10.49 -7.75 7.36
CA GLN A 13 11.57 -7.54 6.39
C GLN A 13 12.10 -8.88 5.89
N VAL A 14 11.29 -9.58 5.10
CA VAL A 14 11.56 -10.96 4.62
C VAL A 14 11.78 -11.04 3.10
N GLY A 15 12.10 -9.91 2.46
CA GLY A 15 12.30 -9.82 1.02
C GLY A 15 10.99 -10.03 0.25
N LEU A 16 11.01 -10.89 -0.77
CA LEU A 16 9.85 -11.20 -1.60
C LEU A 16 9.02 -12.40 -1.08
N ASN A 17 9.32 -12.88 0.12
CA ASN A 17 8.57 -13.97 0.72
C ASN A 17 7.22 -13.45 1.24
N ASP A 18 6.13 -13.87 0.63
CA ASP A 18 4.75 -13.53 1.03
C ASP A 18 4.03 -14.69 1.72
N ASN A 19 4.75 -15.74 2.15
CA ASN A 19 4.17 -16.84 2.92
C ASN A 19 3.77 -16.39 4.33
N GLU A 20 2.72 -17.00 4.86
CA GLU A 20 2.28 -16.79 6.24
C GLU A 20 3.10 -17.66 7.21
N THR A 21 3.31 -17.15 8.43
CA THR A 21 3.87 -17.95 9.52
C THR A 21 2.81 -18.21 10.59
N GLN A 22 2.82 -19.42 11.15
CA GLN A 22 1.91 -19.76 12.26
C GLN A 22 2.11 -18.83 13.46
N ALA A 23 3.36 -18.42 13.72
CA ALA A 23 3.70 -17.50 14.79
C ALA A 23 3.00 -16.14 14.62
N GLU A 24 3.10 -15.52 13.44
CA GLU A 24 2.47 -14.21 13.18
C GLU A 24 0.95 -14.29 13.12
N MET A 25 0.39 -15.34 12.49
CA MET A 25 -1.06 -15.57 12.50
C MET A 25 -1.59 -15.70 13.92
N SER A 26 -0.89 -16.45 14.78
CA SER A 26 -1.27 -16.63 16.19
C SER A 26 -1.17 -15.31 16.97
N ARG A 27 -0.11 -14.53 16.74
CA ARG A 27 0.10 -13.22 17.38
C ARG A 27 -1.02 -12.23 17.02
N ILE A 28 -1.36 -12.12 15.74
CA ILE A 28 -2.43 -11.24 15.25
C ILE A 28 -3.78 -11.67 15.84
N ALA A 29 -4.10 -12.97 15.83
CA ALA A 29 -5.34 -13.48 16.41
C ALA A 29 -5.44 -13.21 17.92
N GLN A 30 -4.35 -13.44 18.67
CA GLN A 30 -4.32 -13.15 20.11
C GLN A 30 -4.52 -11.66 20.40
N ASN A 31 -3.90 -10.77 19.63
CA ASN A 31 -4.10 -9.33 19.79
C ASN A 31 -5.55 -8.92 19.51
N ALA A 32 -6.17 -9.49 18.49
CA ALA A 32 -7.58 -9.24 18.20
C ALA A 32 -8.50 -9.72 19.33
N ILE A 33 -8.23 -10.91 19.91
CA ILE A 33 -8.99 -11.46 21.04
C ILE A 33 -8.87 -10.56 22.27
N LYS A 34 -7.69 -9.97 22.53
CA LYS A 34 -7.52 -9.01 23.64
C LYS A 34 -8.45 -7.80 23.50
N VAL A 35 -8.67 -7.32 22.28
CA VAL A 35 -9.54 -6.18 21.99
C VAL A 35 -11.02 -6.60 21.96
N MET A 36 -11.32 -7.75 21.37
CA MET A 36 -12.67 -8.29 21.22
C MET A 36 -12.70 -9.79 21.55
N PRO A 37 -12.94 -10.16 22.83
CA PRO A 37 -12.85 -11.55 23.28
C PRO A 37 -13.76 -12.54 22.54
N LYS A 38 -14.89 -12.08 22.01
CA LYS A 38 -15.81 -12.91 21.20
C LYS A 38 -15.16 -13.47 19.93
N LEU A 39 -14.07 -12.87 19.44
CA LEU A 39 -13.34 -13.38 18.27
C LEU A 39 -12.70 -14.75 18.52
N ALA A 40 -12.47 -15.15 19.78
CA ALA A 40 -11.90 -16.46 20.13
C ALA A 40 -12.79 -17.66 19.73
N GLN A 41 -14.07 -17.41 19.46
CA GLN A 41 -15.04 -18.44 19.07
C GLN A 41 -15.24 -18.52 17.56
N LEU A 42 -14.60 -17.63 16.79
CA LEU A 42 -14.76 -17.59 15.33
C LEU A 42 -13.81 -18.57 14.64
N ARG A 43 -14.23 -19.01 13.45
CA ARG A 43 -13.42 -19.86 12.57
C ARG A 43 -12.53 -18.98 11.69
N LEU A 44 -11.23 -19.28 11.66
CA LEU A 44 -10.33 -18.74 10.65
C LEU A 44 -10.75 -19.29 9.27
N VAL A 45 -11.11 -18.39 8.35
CA VAL A 45 -11.53 -18.77 6.99
C VAL A 45 -10.34 -18.84 6.04
N ARG A 46 -9.42 -17.88 6.16
CA ARG A 46 -8.21 -17.76 5.33
C ARG A 46 -7.20 -16.83 5.99
N ALA A 47 -5.94 -16.99 5.64
CA ALA A 47 -4.84 -16.06 5.90
C ALA A 47 -4.10 -15.83 4.58
N TRP A 48 -3.44 -14.68 4.45
CA TRP A 48 -2.57 -14.38 3.31
C TRP A 48 -1.47 -13.41 3.74
N GLY A 49 -0.27 -13.56 3.18
CA GLY A 49 0.75 -12.51 3.17
C GLY A 49 0.65 -11.62 1.93
N SER A 50 1.34 -10.48 1.93
CA SER A 50 1.43 -9.59 0.77
C SER A 50 2.66 -8.71 0.84
N LEU A 51 3.23 -8.39 -0.33
CA LEU A 51 4.36 -7.49 -0.43
C LEU A 51 3.88 -6.04 -0.57
N ARG A 52 4.45 -5.15 0.24
CA ARG A 52 4.19 -3.72 0.15
C ARG A 52 5.31 -3.03 -0.61
N VAL A 53 4.96 -2.29 -1.67
CA VAL A 53 5.92 -1.43 -2.38
C VAL A 53 6.15 -0.17 -1.54
N MET A 54 7.39 0.02 -1.11
CA MET A 54 7.82 1.13 -0.27
C MET A 54 8.97 1.88 -0.95
N SER A 55 8.84 3.19 -1.11
CA SER A 55 10.02 4.05 -1.31
C SER A 55 10.84 4.12 -0.01
N PRO A 56 12.10 4.57 -0.06
CA PRO A 56 12.92 4.74 1.15
C PRO A 56 12.30 5.64 2.23
N ASP A 57 11.46 6.61 1.83
CA ASP A 57 10.76 7.54 2.74
C ASP A 57 9.28 7.22 2.95
N GLY A 58 8.76 6.14 2.34
CA GLY A 58 7.35 5.76 2.37
C GLY A 58 6.39 6.67 1.58
N LEU A 59 6.88 7.75 0.95
CA LEU A 59 6.08 8.65 0.12
C LEU A 59 5.92 8.12 -1.31
N PRO A 60 4.83 8.47 -2.01
CA PRO A 60 4.68 8.13 -3.42
C PRO A 60 5.87 8.57 -4.29
N ILE A 61 6.08 7.86 -5.40
CA ILE A 61 6.93 8.32 -6.49
C ILE A 61 6.03 8.56 -7.71
N TYR A 62 6.00 9.80 -8.17
CA TYR A 62 5.35 10.22 -9.42
C TYR A 62 6.42 10.79 -10.33
N GLN A 63 6.70 10.10 -11.44
CA GLN A 63 7.82 10.44 -12.32
C GLN A 63 7.42 10.30 -13.77
N GLN A 64 7.72 11.30 -14.60
CA GLN A 64 7.71 11.16 -16.05
C GLN A 64 9.13 10.84 -16.53
N SER A 65 9.26 9.92 -17.49
CA SER A 65 10.56 9.62 -18.09
C SER A 65 11.12 10.84 -18.84
N THR A 66 12.40 11.15 -18.60
CA THR A 66 13.13 12.20 -19.32
C THR A 66 13.58 11.75 -20.72
N SER A 67 13.73 10.45 -20.94
CA SER A 67 14.15 9.87 -22.22
C SER A 67 12.97 9.40 -23.08
N MET A 68 11.81 9.14 -22.49
CA MET A 68 10.60 8.67 -23.18
C MET A 68 9.38 9.53 -22.80
N PRO A 69 9.16 10.69 -23.44
CA PRO A 69 8.00 11.54 -23.17
C PRO A 69 6.68 10.77 -23.29
N GLY A 70 5.79 10.90 -22.29
CA GLY A 70 4.52 10.17 -22.22
C GLY A 70 4.60 8.84 -21.43
N ALA A 71 5.79 8.38 -21.04
CA ALA A 71 5.95 7.26 -20.11
C ALA A 71 6.05 7.76 -18.66
N PHE A 72 5.32 7.10 -17.74
CA PHE A 72 5.23 7.50 -16.35
C PHE A 72 5.44 6.33 -15.39
N ILE A 73 6.00 6.62 -14.22
CA ILE A 73 6.04 5.76 -13.05
C ILE A 73 5.13 6.39 -11.99
N VAL A 74 4.21 5.57 -11.48
CA VAL A 74 3.36 5.89 -10.33
C VAL A 74 3.46 4.73 -9.36
N THR A 75 4.09 4.95 -8.21
CA THR A 75 4.13 3.95 -7.12
C THR A 75 3.82 4.59 -5.79
N CYS A 76 3.10 3.86 -4.93
CA CYS A 76 2.75 4.32 -3.60
C CYS A 76 2.40 3.14 -2.68
N HIS A 77 2.63 3.31 -1.38
CA HIS A 77 2.22 2.37 -0.35
C HIS A 77 0.71 2.42 -0.06
N SER A 78 0.17 3.64 0.06
CA SER A 78 -1.22 3.92 0.47
C SER A 78 -2.23 3.90 -0.68
N GLY A 79 -2.08 2.98 -1.63
CA GLY A 79 -2.82 2.99 -2.91
C GLY A 79 -4.35 3.03 -2.77
N ILE A 80 -4.93 2.25 -1.86
CA ILE A 80 -6.39 2.24 -1.64
C ILE A 80 -6.87 3.60 -1.10
N THR A 81 -6.17 4.14 -0.11
CA THR A 81 -6.50 5.45 0.49
C THR A 81 -6.37 6.58 -0.53
N LEU A 82 -5.33 6.52 -1.37
CA LEU A 82 -5.03 7.56 -2.36
C LEU A 82 -5.80 7.41 -3.67
N ALA A 83 -6.49 6.29 -3.90
CA ALA A 83 -7.14 5.97 -5.17
C ALA A 83 -8.08 7.09 -5.66
N ALA A 84 -8.86 7.70 -4.77
CA ALA A 84 -9.76 8.79 -5.13
C ALA A 84 -9.00 10.04 -5.62
N ILE A 85 -7.93 10.44 -4.91
CA ILE A 85 -7.10 11.58 -5.30
C ILE A 85 -6.32 11.26 -6.58
N HIS A 86 -5.84 10.03 -6.75
CA HIS A 86 -5.20 9.61 -8.00
C HIS A 86 -6.14 9.71 -9.19
N SER A 87 -7.38 9.25 -9.04
CA SER A 87 -8.38 9.34 -10.11
C SER A 87 -8.71 10.79 -10.50
N ALA A 88 -8.75 11.71 -9.53
CA ALA A 88 -9.17 13.09 -9.76
C ALA A 88 -8.03 14.05 -10.15
N THR A 89 -6.85 13.89 -9.54
CA THR A 89 -5.74 14.85 -9.64
C THR A 89 -4.58 14.30 -10.45
N LEU A 90 -4.19 13.05 -10.20
CA LEU A 90 -3.04 12.45 -10.88
C LEU A 90 -3.35 12.18 -12.36
N SER A 91 -4.60 11.84 -12.69
CA SER A 91 -5.06 11.70 -14.09
C SER A 91 -4.86 12.97 -14.93
N HIS A 92 -5.11 14.15 -14.35
CA HIS A 92 -4.89 15.44 -14.99
C HIS A 92 -3.39 15.71 -15.22
N TRP A 93 -2.56 15.36 -14.24
CA TRP A 93 -1.09 15.47 -14.37
C TRP A 93 -0.56 14.55 -15.48
N LEU A 94 -1.01 13.29 -15.52
CA LEU A 94 -0.62 12.30 -16.54
C LEU A 94 -1.01 12.74 -17.96
N THR A 95 -2.10 13.49 -18.11
CA THR A 95 -2.62 13.94 -19.41
C THR A 95 -2.21 15.36 -19.80
N GLY A 96 -1.38 16.02 -18.99
CA GLY A 96 -0.86 17.37 -19.28
C GLY A 96 -1.93 18.47 -19.21
N GLN A 97 -2.97 18.32 -18.41
CA GLN A 97 -3.99 19.36 -18.25
C GLN A 97 -3.43 20.61 -17.54
N LYS A 98 -4.08 21.75 -17.76
CA LYS A 98 -3.73 23.02 -17.10
C LYS A 98 -4.13 23.00 -15.61
N ASN A 99 -3.41 23.76 -14.78
CA ASN A 99 -3.66 23.94 -13.34
C ASN A 99 -3.57 22.66 -12.49
N VAL A 100 -2.65 21.75 -12.85
CA VAL A 100 -2.31 20.60 -12.00
C VAL A 100 -1.41 21.03 -10.83
N PRO A 101 -1.52 20.39 -9.65
CA PRO A 101 -0.64 20.68 -8.54
C PRO A 101 0.82 20.34 -8.87
N ASP A 102 1.74 21.04 -8.24
CA ASP A 102 3.16 20.69 -8.33
C ASP A 102 3.42 19.38 -7.56
N LEU A 103 3.85 18.36 -8.30
CA LEU A 103 4.20 17.04 -7.78
C LEU A 103 5.72 16.82 -7.71
N SER A 104 6.53 17.87 -7.92
CA SER A 104 8.00 17.78 -7.94
C SER A 104 8.60 17.13 -6.69
N GLN A 105 7.98 17.34 -5.52
CA GLN A 105 8.39 16.72 -4.26
C GLN A 105 8.27 15.19 -4.24
N PHE A 106 7.44 14.62 -5.13
CA PHE A 106 7.26 13.17 -5.29
C PHE A 106 8.10 12.58 -6.43
N SER A 107 8.96 13.37 -7.07
CA SER A 107 9.93 12.86 -8.05
C SER A 107 10.97 11.94 -7.39
N GLU A 108 11.54 11.01 -8.17
CA GLU A 108 12.68 10.20 -7.73
C GLU A 108 13.95 11.03 -7.47
N LYS A 109 14.04 12.24 -8.06
CA LYS A 109 15.16 13.18 -7.86
C LYS A 109 15.42 13.50 -6.40
N ARG A 110 14.41 13.39 -5.53
CA ARG A 110 14.57 13.59 -4.09
C ARG A 110 15.57 12.63 -3.43
N PHE A 111 15.91 11.52 -4.09
CA PHE A 111 16.91 10.56 -3.62
C PHE A 111 18.23 10.62 -4.38
N TYR A 112 18.21 11.03 -5.66
CA TYR A 112 19.33 10.78 -6.57
C TYR A 112 19.94 12.02 -7.24
N GLY A 113 19.39 13.23 -7.03
CA GLY A 113 19.99 14.51 -7.45
C GLY A 113 20.19 14.68 -8.95
#